data_AF-A0A183EKH5-F1
#
_entry.id   AF-A0A183EKH5-F1
#
_cell.length_a   1.000
_cell.length_b   1.000
_cell.length_c   1.000
_cell.angle_alpha   90.00
_cell.angle_beta   90.00
_cell.angle_gamma   90.00
#
_symmetry.space_group_name_H-M   'P 1'
#
loop_
_entity.id
_entity.type
_entity.pdbx_description
1 polymer ?
#
loop_
_entity_poly.entity_id
_entity_poly.type
_entity_poly.pdbx_seq_one_letter_code
_entity_poly.pdbx_strand_id
1 'polypeptide(L)'
;MSVHAVDSLVKKLKKKKVGQGTIEDLEFALANPGSHSKCVTIPRSLDGRLQVSHRKGLPHVIYCRVWRWPDLQSHHELKPLPDCLYPYDSKNQLICINPYHYQRIEPQIIPVAMSHSARFPPILHSRNDTPPSVSNIMPSHVCSLFLLNAGLMFRSV
;
A
#
# COMPACT_ATOMS: atom_id res chain seq x y z
N MET A 1 9.48 -9.01 -10.27
CA MET A 1 8.24 -8.22 -10.50
C MET A 1 8.37 -6.80 -9.97
N SER A 2 8.77 -6.64 -8.70
CA SER A 2 8.87 -5.36 -7.99
C SER A 2 9.89 -4.38 -8.59
N VAL A 3 11.08 -4.86 -8.97
CA VAL A 3 12.19 -4.00 -9.44
C VAL A 3 11.79 -3.15 -10.66
N HIS A 4 11.22 -3.76 -11.70
CA HIS A 4 10.78 -3.00 -12.89
C HIS A 4 9.64 -2.01 -12.59
N ALA A 5 8.79 -2.27 -11.59
CA ALA A 5 7.70 -1.37 -11.21
C ALA A 5 8.25 -0.08 -10.55
N VAL A 6 9.29 -0.25 -9.74
CA VAL A 6 10.02 0.85 -9.10
C VAL A 6 10.77 1.67 -10.15
N ASP A 7 11.55 1.03 -11.02
CA ASP A 7 12.32 1.74 -12.04
C ASP A 7 11.44 2.60 -12.95
N SER A 8 10.30 2.02 -13.36
CA SER A 8 9.31 2.71 -14.19
C SER A 8 8.70 3.91 -13.47
N LEU A 9 8.47 3.78 -12.15
CA LEU A 9 7.96 4.87 -11.33
C LEU A 9 8.99 5.98 -11.19
N VAL A 10 10.23 5.66 -10.82
CA VAL A 10 11.29 6.64 -10.61
C VAL A 10 11.52 7.44 -11.89
N LYS A 11 11.55 6.77 -13.06
CA LYS A 11 11.63 7.46 -14.36
C LYS A 11 10.45 8.41 -14.60
N LYS A 12 9.24 8.04 -14.19
CA LYS A 12 8.04 8.87 -14.30
C LYS A 12 8.10 10.07 -13.34
N LEU A 13 8.50 9.88 -12.09
CA LEU A 13 8.58 10.95 -11.09
C LEU A 13 9.72 11.93 -11.40
N LYS A 14 10.87 11.47 -11.90
CA LYS A 14 11.97 12.35 -12.34
C LYS A 14 11.59 13.31 -13.47
N LYS A 15 10.62 12.94 -14.31
CA LYS A 15 10.08 13.84 -15.35
C LYS A 15 9.16 14.93 -14.76
N LYS A 16 8.60 14.69 -13.56
CA LYS A 16 7.73 15.62 -12.85
C LYS A 16 8.59 16.48 -11.91
N LYS A 17 9.03 17.65 -12.40
CA LYS A 17 9.91 18.54 -11.63
C LYS A 17 9.20 19.49 -10.66
N VAL A 18 7.89 19.72 -10.83
CA VAL A 18 7.14 20.71 -10.06
C VAL A 18 5.78 20.13 -9.64
N GLY A 19 5.30 20.53 -8.47
CA GLY A 19 4.03 20.11 -7.89
C GLY A 19 4.17 19.01 -6.83
N GLN A 20 3.05 18.53 -6.31
CA GLN A 20 3.01 17.49 -5.28
C GLN A 20 3.32 16.09 -5.84
N GLY A 21 4.01 15.26 -5.06
CA GLY A 21 4.30 13.88 -5.39
C GLY A 21 5.51 13.74 -6.32
N THR A 22 6.55 14.52 -6.04
CA THR A 22 7.85 14.39 -6.71
C THR A 22 8.60 13.15 -6.21
N ILE A 23 9.81 12.93 -6.72
CA ILE A 23 10.68 11.86 -6.21
C ILE A 23 11.09 12.13 -4.76
N GLU A 24 11.34 13.39 -4.41
CA GLU A 24 11.71 13.80 -3.05
C GLU A 24 10.58 13.55 -2.05
N ASP A 25 9.32 13.80 -2.44
CA ASP A 25 8.16 13.47 -1.59
C ASP A 25 8.05 11.95 -1.35
N LEU A 26 8.41 11.12 -2.34
CA LEU A 26 8.43 9.66 -2.19
C LEU A 26 9.57 9.20 -1.30
N GLU A 27 10.78 9.73 -1.50
CA GLU A 27 11.94 9.44 -0.67
C GLU A 27 11.67 9.81 0.79
N PHE A 28 11.10 10.99 1.03
CA PHE A 28 10.72 11.43 2.36
C PHE A 28 9.72 10.47 3.02
N ALA A 29 8.65 10.09 2.30
CA ALA A 29 7.64 9.17 2.83
C ALA A 29 8.24 7.80 3.19
N LEU A 30 9.14 7.27 2.35
CA LEU A 30 9.80 5.98 2.59
C LEU A 30 10.80 6.01 3.74
N ALA A 31 11.54 7.12 3.90
CA ALA A 31 12.54 7.30 4.95
C ALA A 31 11.94 7.64 6.32
N ASN A 32 10.71 8.18 6.38
CA ASN A 32 10.08 8.63 7.62
C ASN A 32 8.72 7.94 7.88
N PRO A 33 8.68 6.62 8.12
CA PRO A 33 7.44 5.92 8.46
C PRO A 33 6.79 6.55 9.69
N GLY A 34 5.48 6.81 9.62
CA GLY A 34 4.71 7.41 10.72
C GLY A 34 4.67 8.94 10.72
N SER A 35 5.52 9.61 9.94
CA SER A 35 5.43 11.05 9.71
C SER A 35 4.38 11.38 8.65
N HIS A 36 3.70 12.52 8.81
CA HIS A 36 2.79 13.02 7.79
C HIS A 36 3.58 13.35 6.51
N SER A 37 3.21 12.70 5.41
CA SER A 37 3.87 12.83 4.10
C SER A 37 2.85 13.20 3.02
N LYS A 38 3.31 13.82 1.94
CA LYS A 38 2.42 14.22 0.83
C LYS A 38 1.99 13.01 0.00
N CYS A 39 0.87 13.14 -0.72
CA CYS A 39 0.51 12.11 -1.72
C CYS A 39 1.54 12.08 -2.84
N VAL A 40 2.01 10.87 -3.17
CA VAL A 40 2.78 10.61 -4.39
C VAL A 40 1.82 10.05 -5.42
N THR A 41 1.57 10.76 -6.51
CA THR A 41 0.47 10.43 -7.42
C THR A 41 0.95 10.04 -8.82
N ILE A 42 0.25 9.09 -9.45
CA ILE A 42 0.38 8.79 -10.88
C ILE A 42 -0.96 9.02 -11.61
N PRO A 43 -0.95 9.26 -12.94
CA PRO A 43 -2.17 9.32 -13.73
C PRO A 43 -2.97 8.02 -13.67
N ARG A 44 -4.29 8.13 -13.52
CA ARG A 44 -5.25 7.03 -13.60
C ARG A 44 -5.40 6.57 -15.06
N SER A 45 -5.27 5.28 -15.32
CA SER A 45 -5.66 4.70 -16.61
C SER A 45 -7.19 4.56 -16.70
N LEU A 46 -7.74 4.39 -17.90
CA LEU A 46 -9.19 4.23 -18.12
C LEU A 46 -9.82 3.11 -17.27
N ASP A 47 -9.09 2.03 -17.04
CA ASP A 47 -9.51 0.88 -16.23
C ASP A 47 -8.95 0.89 -14.80
N GLY A 48 -8.22 1.94 -14.42
CA GLY A 48 -7.57 2.08 -13.12
C GLY A 48 -6.41 1.10 -12.84
N ARG A 49 -5.95 0.32 -13.83
CA ARG A 49 -4.86 -0.65 -13.69
C ARG A 49 -3.54 -0.15 -14.29
N LEU A 50 -2.44 -0.42 -13.59
CA LEU A 50 -1.09 -0.19 -14.10
C LEU A 50 -0.54 -1.47 -14.74
N GLN A 51 0.04 -1.33 -15.93
CA GLN A 51 0.77 -2.41 -16.60
C GLN A 51 2.28 -2.24 -16.36
N VAL A 52 2.91 -3.27 -15.79
CA VAL A 52 4.36 -3.35 -15.59
C VAL A 52 4.85 -4.70 -16.10
N SER A 53 5.77 -4.70 -17.06
CA SER A 53 6.40 -5.92 -17.61
C SER A 53 5.37 -7.02 -17.93
N HIS A 54 4.43 -6.70 -18.82
CA HIS A 54 3.33 -7.56 -19.28
C HIS A 54 2.30 -8.01 -18.24
N ARG A 55 2.39 -7.58 -16.97
CA ARG A 55 1.37 -7.87 -15.95
C ARG A 55 0.59 -6.61 -15.59
N LYS A 56 -0.73 -6.77 -15.38
CA LYS A 56 -1.63 -5.70 -14.94
C LYS A 56 -1.96 -5.88 -13.46
N GLY A 57 -2.00 -4.77 -12.73
CA GLY A 57 -2.41 -4.76 -11.34
C GLY A 57 -2.83 -3.37 -10.88
N LEU A 58 -3.37 -3.27 -9.67
CA LEU A 58 -3.80 -2.01 -9.09
C LEU A 58 -2.58 -1.23 -8.60
N PRO A 59 -2.40 0.05 -8.97
CA PRO A 59 -1.16 0.79 -8.66
C PRO A 59 -0.85 0.85 -7.17
N HIS A 60 -1.83 1.19 -6.35
CA HIS A 60 -1.67 1.30 -4.90
C HIS A 60 -1.32 -0.06 -4.26
N VAL A 61 -1.93 -1.16 -4.71
CA VAL A 61 -1.59 -2.52 -4.26
C VAL A 61 -0.17 -2.90 -4.64
N ILE A 62 0.23 -2.65 -5.90
CA ILE A 62 1.59 -2.96 -6.39
C ILE A 62 2.63 -2.29 -5.48
N TYR A 63 2.48 -0.99 -5.25
CA TYR A 63 3.47 -0.22 -4.49
C TYR A 63 3.41 -0.45 -2.97
N CYS A 64 2.23 -0.66 -2.38
CA CYS A 64 2.12 -1.10 -0.98
C CYS A 64 2.77 -2.48 -0.76
N ARG A 65 2.61 -3.41 -1.71
CA ARG A 65 3.24 -4.74 -1.66
C ARG A 65 4.77 -4.65 -1.71
N VAL A 66 5.30 -3.75 -2.53
CA VAL A 66 6.75 -3.57 -2.67
C VAL A 66 7.39 -3.04 -1.38
N TRP A 67 6.77 -2.04 -0.73
CA TRP A 67 7.42 -1.30 0.35
C TRP A 67 6.97 -1.63 1.77
N ARG A 68 5.79 -2.25 1.96
CA ARG A 68 5.23 -2.49 3.31
C ARG A 68 4.82 -3.92 3.57
N TRP A 69 4.04 -4.52 2.66
CA TRP A 69 3.38 -5.81 2.89
C TRP A 69 3.63 -6.76 1.73
N PRO A 70 4.78 -7.47 1.69
CA PRO A 70 5.12 -8.37 0.58
C PRO A 70 4.10 -9.50 0.39
N ASP A 71 3.39 -9.85 1.45
CA ASP A 71 2.33 -10.86 1.54
C ASP A 71 0.92 -10.31 1.24
N LEU A 72 0.77 -9.01 0.96
CA LEU A 72 -0.52 -8.41 0.61
C LEU A 72 -1.14 -9.12 -0.58
N GLN A 73 -2.33 -9.70 -0.47
CA GLN A 73 -2.94 -10.50 -1.54
C GLN A 73 -3.84 -9.66 -2.43
N SER A 74 -4.67 -8.80 -1.84
CA SER A 74 -5.71 -8.07 -2.55
C SER A 74 -5.87 -6.62 -2.10
N HIS A 75 -6.64 -5.83 -2.85
CA HIS A 75 -6.98 -4.45 -2.47
C HIS A 75 -7.96 -4.37 -1.29
N HIS A 76 -8.72 -5.44 -1.00
CA HIS A 76 -9.65 -5.46 0.13
C HIS A 76 -8.94 -5.42 1.49
N GLU A 77 -7.65 -5.73 1.50
CA GLU A 77 -6.78 -5.59 2.68
C GLU A 77 -6.26 -4.16 2.85
N LEU A 78 -6.57 -3.22 1.94
CA LEU A 78 -6.11 -1.84 2.02
C LEU A 78 -7.29 -0.88 2.20
N LYS A 79 -7.15 0.03 3.17
CA LYS A 79 -8.04 1.18 3.34
C LYS A 79 -7.22 2.47 3.26
N PRO A 80 -7.63 3.48 2.49
CA PRO A 80 -6.94 4.77 2.49
C PRO A 80 -7.07 5.47 3.85
N LEU A 81 -6.04 6.21 4.24
CA LEU A 81 -6.10 7.10 5.40
C LEU A 81 -6.90 8.38 5.05
N PRO A 82 -7.51 9.06 6.04
CA PRO A 82 -8.35 10.25 5.81
C PRO A 82 -7.61 11.43 5.18
N ASP A 83 -6.30 11.53 5.39
CA ASP A 83 -5.41 12.58 4.87
C ASP A 83 -4.97 12.34 3.41
N CYS A 84 -5.28 11.19 2.84
CA CYS A 84 -5.00 10.90 1.45
C CYS A 84 -5.97 11.68 0.53
N LEU A 85 -5.44 12.64 -0.22
CA LEU A 85 -6.23 13.48 -1.14
C LEU A 85 -6.60 12.76 -2.45
N TYR A 86 -5.88 11.69 -2.81
CA TYR A 86 -6.05 10.99 -4.08
C TYR A 86 -6.13 9.46 -3.86
N PRO A 87 -7.00 8.94 -2.98
CA PRO A 87 -7.06 7.51 -2.72
C PRO A 87 -7.53 6.76 -3.97
N TYR A 88 -7.17 5.48 -4.09
CA TYR A 88 -7.54 4.69 -5.27
C TYR A 88 -9.06 4.65 -5.54
N ASP A 89 -9.90 4.67 -4.51
CA ASP A 89 -11.35 4.63 -4.70
C ASP A 89 -11.94 6.00 -5.10
N SER A 90 -11.14 7.07 -5.04
CA SER A 90 -11.57 8.37 -5.57
C SER A 90 -11.66 8.32 -7.09
N LYS A 91 -12.70 8.90 -7.67
CA LYS A 91 -12.84 9.05 -9.13
C LYS A 91 -11.90 10.11 -9.73
N ASN A 92 -10.85 10.49 -9.02
CA ASN A 92 -9.87 11.48 -9.44
C ASN A 92 -9.02 10.94 -10.60
N GLN A 93 -8.56 11.86 -11.46
CA GLN A 93 -7.64 11.58 -12.57
C GLN A 93 -6.23 11.14 -12.11
N LEU A 94 -5.96 11.26 -10.82
CA LEU A 94 -4.71 10.89 -10.16
C LEU A 94 -4.97 9.84 -9.09
N ILE A 95 -4.00 8.94 -8.91
CA ILE A 95 -4.01 7.88 -7.89
C ILE A 95 -2.78 8.06 -7.02
N CYS A 96 -2.98 8.18 -5.70
CA CYS A 96 -1.92 8.13 -4.71
C CYS A 96 -1.39 6.70 -4.59
N ILE A 97 -0.07 6.59 -4.63
CA ILE A 97 0.70 5.35 -4.49
C ILE A 97 1.65 5.40 -3.29
N ASN A 98 1.63 6.47 -2.49
CA ASN A 98 2.38 6.53 -1.24
C ASN A 98 1.88 5.41 -0.33
N PRO A 99 2.72 4.41 0.01
CA PRO A 99 2.26 3.24 0.74
C PRO A 99 1.83 3.59 2.17
N TYR A 100 2.27 4.72 2.73
CA TYR A 100 1.88 5.20 4.06
C TYR A 100 0.56 5.97 4.08
N HIS A 101 -0.07 6.19 2.91
CA HIS A 101 -1.45 6.72 2.81
C HIS A 101 -2.52 5.63 2.80
N TYR A 102 -2.12 4.39 3.05
CA TYR A 102 -3.01 3.25 3.21
C TYR A 102 -2.72 2.54 4.53
N GLN A 103 -3.74 1.99 5.15
CA GLN A 103 -3.61 1.08 6.28
C GLN A 103 -4.04 -0.32 5.83
N ARG A 104 -3.35 -1.35 6.36
CA ARG A 104 -3.78 -2.72 6.16
C ARG A 104 -4.93 -3.02 7.11
N ILE A 105 -5.97 -3.66 6.59
CA ILE A 105 -7.13 -4.13 7.34
C ILE A 105 -7.29 -5.64 7.12
N GLU A 106 -7.87 -6.31 8.10
CA GLU A 106 -8.31 -7.70 7.91
C GLU A 106 -9.47 -7.71 6.91
N PRO A 107 -9.47 -8.60 5.89
CA PRO A 107 -10.62 -8.79 5.03
C PRO A 107 -11.83 -9.10 5.90
N GLN A 108 -12.90 -8.31 5.74
CA GLN A 108 -14.17 -8.63 6.37
C GLN A 108 -14.65 -9.96 5.79
N ILE A 109 -14.50 -11.06 6.53
CA ILE A 109 -15.13 -12.33 6.18
C ILE A 109 -16.61 -12.10 6.40
N ILE A 110 -17.32 -11.62 5.38
CA ILE A 110 -18.78 -11.64 5.39
C ILE A 110 -19.12 -13.13 5.33
N PRO A 111 -19.67 -13.75 6.41
CA PRO A 111 -20.20 -15.08 6.27
C PRO A 111 -21.30 -14.94 5.23
N VAL A 112 -21.16 -15.60 4.08
CA VAL A 112 -22.31 -15.80 3.19
C VAL A 112 -23.38 -16.37 4.09
N ALA A 113 -24.41 -15.56 4.36
CA ALA A 113 -25.59 -16.05 5.03
C ALA A 113 -26.12 -17.15 4.11
N MET A 114 -25.82 -18.40 4.48
CA MET A 114 -26.54 -19.54 3.94
C MET A 114 -28.01 -19.18 4.07
N SER A 115 -28.73 -19.23 2.96
CA SER A 115 -30.18 -19.09 2.94
C SER A 115 -30.75 -20.04 4.01
N HIS A 116 -31.14 -19.49 5.15
CA HIS A 116 -31.67 -20.24 6.27
C HIS A 116 -33.02 -20.83 5.88
N SER A 117 -33.02 -22.11 5.51
CA SER A 117 -34.12 -23.00 5.86
C SER A 117 -33.53 -24.19 6.59
N ALA A 118 -33.33 -24.03 7.91
CA ALA A 118 -33.55 -25.07 8.92
C ALA A 118 -33.09 -24.54 10.29
N ARG A 119 -34.06 -24.54 11.21
CA ARG A 119 -33.96 -24.29 12.66
C ARG A 119 -32.88 -25.17 13.30
N PHE A 120 -32.07 -24.65 14.24
CA PHE A 120 -31.70 -25.25 15.55
C PHE A 120 -30.91 -24.23 16.43
N PRO A 121 -31.01 -24.27 17.79
CA PRO A 121 -30.61 -23.17 18.70
C PRO A 121 -29.13 -23.26 19.16
N PRO A 122 -28.57 -22.21 19.82
CA PRO A 122 -27.13 -22.05 20.00
C PRO A 122 -26.61 -22.70 21.29
N ILE A 123 -25.42 -23.32 21.23
CA ILE A 123 -24.62 -23.62 22.42
C ILE A 123 -23.53 -22.55 22.53
N LEU A 124 -23.66 -21.70 23.56
CA LEU A 124 -22.60 -20.81 24.04
C LEU A 124 -21.44 -21.65 24.59
N HIS A 125 -20.24 -21.48 24.04
CA HIS A 125 -19.00 -21.79 24.75
C HIS A 125 -18.10 -20.57 24.75
N SER A 126 -17.89 -20.04 25.95
CA SER A 126 -17.01 -18.92 26.27
C SER A 126 -15.55 -19.39 26.22
N ARG A 127 -14.70 -18.71 25.45
CA ARG A 127 -13.25 -18.74 25.66
C ARG A 127 -12.70 -17.32 25.56
N ASN A 128 -12.19 -16.86 26.70
CA ASN A 128 -11.35 -15.69 26.82
C ASN A 128 -9.96 -16.08 26.32
N ASP A 129 -9.50 -15.47 25.23
CA ASP A 129 -8.09 -15.50 24.85
C ASP A 129 -7.70 -14.09 24.35
N THR A 130 -6.91 -13.40 25.16
CA THR A 130 -6.23 -12.15 24.80
C THR A 130 -5.29 -12.39 23.61
N PRO A 131 -5.30 -11.57 22.55
CA PRO A 131 -4.33 -11.70 21.47
C PRO A 131 -2.95 -11.17 21.91
N PRO A 132 -1.84 -11.83 21.53
CA PRO A 132 -0.51 -11.29 21.76
C PRO A 132 -0.27 -10.10 20.83
N SER A 133 0.25 -9.02 21.38
CA SER A 133 0.81 -7.90 20.65
C SER A 133 2.03 -8.34 19.84
N VAL A 134 1.87 -8.52 18.53
CA VAL A 134 3.00 -8.77 17.63
C VAL A 134 3.48 -7.43 17.07
N SER A 135 4.52 -6.89 17.68
CA SER A 135 5.34 -5.81 17.14
C SER A 135 6.07 -6.31 15.89
N ASN A 136 5.49 -6.12 14.71
CA ASN A 136 6.16 -6.39 13.44
C ASN A 136 6.86 -5.13 12.93
N ILE A 137 8.05 -4.89 13.48
CA ILE A 137 9.09 -4.08 12.84
C ILE A 137 9.60 -4.89 11.64
N MET A 138 9.49 -4.33 10.43
CA MET A 138 10.04 -4.96 9.22
C MET A 138 11.58 -4.93 9.24
N PRO A 139 12.24 -5.89 8.56
CA PRO A 139 13.70 -5.96 8.51
C PRO A 139 14.26 -4.78 7.71
N SER A 140 15.20 -4.06 8.31
CA SER A 140 15.95 -2.93 7.74
C SER A 140 16.50 -3.17 6.32
N HIS A 141 16.68 -4.42 5.89
CA HIS A 141 17.27 -4.79 4.61
C HIS A 141 16.49 -4.36 3.37
N VAL A 142 15.14 -4.33 3.38
CA VAL A 142 14.35 -3.99 2.18
C VAL A 142 14.36 -2.47 1.93
N CYS A 143 14.35 -1.68 3.00
CA CYS A 143 14.53 -0.23 2.93
C CYS A 143 15.96 0.11 2.46
N SER A 144 16.96 -0.57 3.00
CA SER A 144 18.36 -0.40 2.62
C SER A 144 18.64 -0.77 1.16
N LEU A 145 18.01 -1.81 0.59
CA LEU A 145 18.23 -2.19 -0.82
C LEU A 145 17.64 -1.18 -1.81
N PHE A 146 16.55 -0.51 -1.46
CA PHE A 146 15.98 0.56 -2.26
C PHE A 146 16.87 1.81 -2.23
N LEU A 147 17.35 2.19 -1.04
CA LEU A 147 18.26 3.32 -0.85
C LEU A 147 19.63 3.09 -1.52
N LEU A 148 20.20 1.88 -1.41
CA LEU A 148 21.46 1.52 -2.07
C LEU A 148 21.35 1.51 -3.61
N ASN A 149 20.31 0.89 -4.17
CA ASN A 149 20.18 0.76 -5.63
C ASN A 149 19.71 2.06 -6.32
N ALA A 150 19.07 2.97 -5.59
CA ALA A 150 18.66 4.28 -6.11
C ALA A 150 19.78 5.33 -6.09
N GLY A 151 20.96 5.03 -5.53
CA GLY A 151 22.08 5.98 -5.42
C GLY A 151 21.86 7.10 -4.39
N LEU A 152 20.92 6.90 -3.45
CA LEU A 152 20.58 7.87 -2.41
C LEU A 152 21.44 7.56 -1.17
N MET A 153 22.58 8.25 -1.08
CA MET A 153 23.51 8.17 0.03
C MET A 153 22.81 8.38 1.38
N PHE A 154 22.94 7.40 2.28
CA PHE A 154 22.64 7.56 3.70
C PHE A 154 23.47 8.74 4.27
N ARG A 155 22.81 9.77 4.78
CA ARG A 155 23.34 10.50 5.94
C ARG A 155 22.68 9.86 7.16
N SER A 156 23.45 9.03 7.84
CA SER A 156 23.08 8.41 9.10
C SER A 156 22.57 9.45 10.09
N VAL A 157 21.46 9.14 10.76
CA VAL A 157 21.21 9.52 12.14
C VAL A 157 21.04 8.21 12.90
#